data_AF-A0A382KZA2-F1
#
_entry.id   AF-A0A382KZA2-F1
#
_cell.length_a   1.000
_cell.length_b   1.000
_cell.length_c   1.000
_cell.angle_alpha   90.00
_cell.angle_beta   90.00
_cell.angle_gamma   90.00
#
_symmetry.space_group_name_H-M   'P 1'
#
loop_
_entity.id
_entity.type
_entity.pdbx_description
1 polymer ?
#
loop_
_entity_poly.entity_id
_entity_poly.type
_entity_poly.pdbx_seq_one_letter_code
_entity_poly.pdbx_strand_id
1 'polypeptide(L)' 'MRIIQKVVVISLGIFISAFFIPTVFNIICNGNLMLDC' A
#
# COMPACT_ATOMS: atom_id res chain seq x y z
N MET A 1 -21.02 17.53 -3.47
CA MET A 1 -20.12 17.43 -2.30
C MET A 1 -19.88 16.00 -1.80
N ARG A 2 -20.89 15.17 -1.54
CA ARG A 2 -20.67 13.81 -0.97
C ARG A 2 -19.93 12.80 -1.86
N ILE A 3 -20.06 12.91 -3.19
CA ILE A 3 -19.45 11.95 -4.14
C ILE A 3 -17.97 12.21 -4.34
N ILE A 4 -17.59 13.48 -4.54
CA ILE A 4 -16.19 13.89 -4.75
C ILE A 4 -15.32 13.48 -3.56
N GLN A 5 -15.81 13.68 -2.33
CA GLN A 5 -15.07 13.30 -1.12
C GLN A 5 -14.84 11.78 -1.03
N LYS A 6 -15.81 10.96 -1.45
CA LYS A 6 -15.64 9.49 -1.52
C LYS A 6 -14.58 9.10 -2.54
N VAL A 7 -14.58 9.72 -3.72
CA VAL A 7 -13.57 9.47 -4.76
C VAL A 7 -12.18 9.84 -4.28
N VAL A 8 -12.04 10.96 -3.56
CA VAL A 8 -10.77 11.39 -2.97
C VAL A 8 -10.28 10.38 -1.91
N VAL A 9 -11.17 9.89 -1.04
CA VAL A 9 -10.77 8.91 -0.01
C VAL A 9 -10.35 7.57 -0.63
N ILE A 10 -11.08 7.09 -1.64
CA ILE A 10 -10.74 5.84 -2.33
C ILE A 10 -9.40 5.98 -3.06
N SER A 11 -9.18 7.08 -3.78
CA SER A 11 -7.90 7.32 -4.47
C SER A 11 -6.72 7.47 -3.51
N LEU A 12 -6.92 8.12 -2.35
CA LEU A 12 -5.89 8.19 -1.31
C LEU A 12 -5.54 6.79 -0.77
N GLY A 13 -6.54 5.96 -0.51
CA GLY A 13 -6.33 4.60 -0.02
C GLY A 13 -5.52 3.74 -1.01
N ILE A 14 -5.84 3.84 -2.30
CA ILE A 14 -5.11 3.14 -3.38
C ILE A 14 -3.67 3.66 -3.50
N PHE A 15 -3.47 4.97 -3.38
CA PHE A 15 -2.14 5.57 -3.46
C PHE A 15 -1.24 5.11 -2.30
N ILE A 16 -1.77 5.12 -1.08
CA ILE A 16 -1.05 4.66 0.11
C ILE A 16 -0.74 3.17 -0.02
N SER A 17 -1.73 2.32 -0.36
CA SER A 17 -1.49 0.89 -0.48
C SER A 17 -0.42 0.56 -1.54
N ALA A 18 -0.46 1.21 -2.71
CA ALA A 18 0.55 1.03 -3.75
C ALA A 18 1.98 1.39 -3.29
N PHE A 19 2.14 2.34 -2.38
CA PHE A 19 3.44 2.74 -1.85
C PHE A 19 3.96 1.77 -0.75
N PHE A 20 3.05 1.27 0.09
CA PHE A 20 3.42 0.40 1.21
C PHE A 20 3.62 -1.07 0.80
N ILE A 21 2.90 -1.58 -0.21
CA ILE A 21 3.06 -2.95 -0.72
C ILE A 21 4.51 -3.32 -1.08
N PRO A 22 5.25 -2.57 -1.92
CA PRO A 22 6.62 -2.93 -2.28
C PRO A 22 7.57 -2.85 -1.09
N THR A 23 7.32 -1.93 -0.17
CA THR A 23 8.10 -1.77 1.06
C THR A 23 7.92 -2.97 1.99
N VAL A 24 6.67 -3.39 2.21
CA VAL A 24 6.33 -4.58 3.00
C VAL A 24 6.88 -5.84 2.34
N PHE A 25 6.73 -5.97 1.01
CA PHE A 25 7.28 -7.09 0.26
C PHE A 25 8.79 -7.17 0.41
N ASN A 26 9.51 -6.05 0.26
CA ASN A 26 10.96 -6.01 0.45
C ASN A 26 11.38 -6.37 1.88
N ILE A 27 10.64 -5.96 2.92
CA ILE A 27 10.92 -6.32 4.31
C ILE A 27 10.71 -7.82 4.57
N ILE A 28 9.67 -8.41 3.97
CA ILE A 28 9.34 -9.83 4.13
C ILE A 28 10.36 -10.71 3.39
N CYS A 29 10.73 -10.33 2.17
CA CYS A 29 11.49 -11.14 1.23
C CYS A 29 13.02 -10.92 1.32
N ASN A 30 13.45 -9.66 1.36
CA ASN A 30 14.87 -9.28 1.43
C ASN A 30 15.27 -8.75 2.82
N GLY A 31 14.30 -8.54 3.71
CA GLY A 31 14.54 -8.10 5.08
C GLY A 31 14.70 -9.26 6.06
N ASN A 32 14.78 -8.93 7.35
CA ASN A 32 15.17 -9.84 8.42
C ASN A 32 14.18 -10.99 8.70
N LEU A 33 13.06 -11.03 7.99
CA LEU A 33 12.04 -12.10 8.10
C LEU A 33 12.36 -13.29 7.20
N MET A 34 13.19 -13.13 6.16
CA MET A 34 13.66 -14.21 5.25
C MET A 34 12.57 -15.24 4.90
N LEU A 35 11.38 -14.76 4.56
CA LEU A 35 10.36 -15.62 3.96
C LEU A 35 10.74 -15.79 2.49
N ASP A 36 10.81 -17.04 2.01
CA ASP A 36 11.01 -17.35 0.60
C ASP A 36 9.94 -16.62 -0.22
N CYS A 37 10.39 -15.59 -0.91
CA CYS A 37 9.72 -14.89 -1.98
C CYS A 37 10.59 -15.05 -3.23
#